data_AF-A0A095ARS2-F1
#
_entry.id   AF-A0A095ARS2-F1
#
_cell.length_a   1.000
_cell.length_b   1.000
_cell.length_c   1.000
_cell.angle_alpha   90.00
_cell.angle_beta   90.00
_cell.angle_gamma   90.00
#
_symmetry.space_group_name_H-M   'P 1'
#
loop_
_entity.id
_entity.type
_entity.pdbx_description
1 polymer ?
#
loop_
_entity_poly.entity_id
_entity_poly.type
_entity_poly.pdbx_seq_one_letter_code
_entity_poly.pdbx_strand_id
1 'polypeptide(L)'
;MRKPQSPVERSPNDVECIALVKPGSALARQWNLEKPTFGIYEYSKAFDKDELRFGDGSWQRLIPAQFPDVILLTDDGTELVERLFD
;
A
#
# COMPACT_ATOMS: atom_id res chain seq x y z
N MET A 1 -14.11 -21.98 5.59
CA MET A 1 -12.99 -21.35 4.88
C MET A 1 -12.59 -20.11 5.67
N ARG A 2 -11.34 -20.01 6.16
CA ARG A 2 -10.87 -18.80 6.86
C ARG A 2 -10.68 -17.71 5.81
N LYS A 3 -11.39 -16.59 5.93
CA LYS A 3 -11.15 -15.41 5.08
C LYS A 3 -9.67 -15.01 5.25
N PRO A 4 -8.92 -14.74 4.18
CA PRO A 4 -7.60 -14.15 4.31
C PRO A 4 -7.77 -12.83 5.08
N GLN A 5 -7.21 -12.76 6.29
CA GLN A 5 -7.16 -11.53 7.06
C GLN A 5 -6.29 -10.56 6.28
N SER A 6 -6.84 -9.37 6.00
CA SER A 6 -6.01 -8.26 5.53
C SER A 6 -4.95 -7.99 6.61
N PRO A 7 -3.66 -7.88 6.25
CA PRO A 7 -2.60 -7.68 7.24
C PRO A 7 -2.62 -6.27 7.85
N VAL A 8 -3.49 -5.39 7.37
CA VAL A 8 -3.78 -4.08 7.95
C VAL A 8 -5.00 -4.20 8.85
N GLU A 9 -4.86 -3.79 10.11
CA GLU A 9 -5.99 -3.64 11.02
C GLU A 9 -7.01 -2.70 10.35
N ARG A 10 -8.20 -3.23 10.05
CA ARG A 10 -9.23 -2.49 9.30
C ARG A 10 -9.60 -1.24 10.10
N SER A 11 -9.22 -0.08 9.59
CA SER A 11 -9.61 1.19 10.20
C SER A 11 -11.14 1.28 10.29
N PRO A 12 -11.69 1.81 11.40
CA PRO A 12 -13.12 2.05 11.52
C PRO A 12 -13.60 3.20 10.63
N ASN A 13 -12.69 3.92 9.97
CA ASN A 13 -12.94 5.05 9.08
C ASN A 13 -12.27 4.84 7.72
N ASP A 14 -12.64 5.65 6.73
CA ASP A 14 -11.88 5.76 5.49
C ASP A 14 -10.44 6.22 5.80
N VAL A 15 -9.46 5.73 5.04
CA VAL A 15 -8.05 6.07 5.20
C VAL A 15 -7.53 6.57 3.86
N GLU A 16 -6.78 7.66 3.88
CA GLU A 16 -6.02 8.16 2.74
C GLU A 16 -4.61 8.49 3.22
N CYS A 17 -3.61 7.83 2.66
CA CYS A 17 -2.20 8.09 3.02
C CYS A 17 -1.25 7.78 1.87
N ILE A 18 0.03 8.13 2.05
CA ILE A 18 1.06 7.76 1.09
C ILE A 18 1.41 6.29 1.28
N ALA A 19 1.50 5.55 0.17
CA ALA A 19 2.06 4.21 0.13
C ALA A 19 3.35 4.20 -0.67
N LEU A 20 4.44 3.77 -0.03
CA LEU A 20 5.72 3.56 -0.69
C LEU A 20 5.79 2.11 -1.17
N VAL A 21 6.09 1.90 -2.45
CA VAL A 21 6.28 0.56 -3.00
C VAL A 21 7.71 0.12 -2.76
N LYS A 22 7.89 -1.02 -2.08
CA LYS A 22 9.22 -1.58 -1.80
C LYS A 22 9.95 -1.87 -3.13
N PRO A 23 11.17 -1.36 -3.34
CA PRO A 23 11.95 -1.65 -4.53
C PRO A 23 12.17 -3.16 -4.71
N GLY A 24 12.03 -3.65 -5.94
CA GLY A 24 12.27 -5.06 -6.27
C GLY A 24 11.20 -6.05 -5.76
N SER A 25 10.16 -5.58 -5.07
CA SER A 25 8.99 -6.36 -4.65
C SER A 25 8.20 -6.93 -5.84
N ALA A 26 7.29 -7.87 -5.58
CA ALA A 26 6.46 -8.44 -6.64
C ALA A 26 5.58 -7.36 -7.29
N LEU A 27 5.00 -6.47 -6.48
CA LEU A 27 4.26 -5.30 -6.96
C LEU A 27 5.11 -4.37 -7.84
N ALA A 28 6.34 -4.06 -7.42
CA ALA A 28 7.24 -3.21 -8.21
C ALA A 28 7.58 -3.84 -9.57
N ARG A 29 7.80 -5.16 -9.61
CA ARG A 29 8.06 -5.90 -10.85
C ARG A 29 6.83 -5.96 -11.75
N GLN A 30 5.65 -6.17 -11.18
CA GLN A 30 4.38 -6.18 -11.93
C GLN A 30 4.15 -4.86 -12.67
N TRP A 31 4.49 -3.74 -12.03
CA TRP A 31 4.30 -2.39 -12.55
C TRP A 31 5.53 -1.84 -13.30
N ASN A 32 6.59 -2.63 -13.44
CA ASN A 32 7.86 -2.22 -14.03
C ASN A 32 8.41 -0.90 -13.44
N LEU A 33 8.34 -0.77 -12.12
CA LEU A 33 8.79 0.43 -11.40
C LEU A 33 10.32 0.46 -11.35
N GLU A 34 10.93 1.24 -12.24
CA GLU A 34 12.39 1.37 -12.36
C GLU A 34 13.05 2.14 -11.19
N LYS A 35 12.25 2.92 -10.46
CA LYS A 35 12.70 3.75 -9.34
C LYS A 35 11.80 3.51 -8.12
N PRO A 36 12.30 3.78 -6.90
CA PRO A 36 11.44 3.89 -5.73
C PRO A 36 10.24 4.77 -6.05
N THR A 37 9.04 4.21 -5.90
CA THR A 37 7.78 4.82 -6.35
C THR A 37 6.82 4.87 -5.20
N PHE A 38 6.03 5.94 -5.16
CA PHE A 38 4.97 6.12 -4.19
C PHE A 38 3.63 6.31 -4.90
N GLY A 39 2.57 5.97 -4.20
CA GLY A 39 1.20 6.23 -4.60
C GLY A 39 0.37 6.72 -3.42
N ILE A 40 -0.87 7.08 -3.69
CA ILE A 40 -1.89 7.33 -2.68
C ILE A 40 -2.61 6.01 -2.42
N TYR A 41 -2.56 5.56 -1.18
CA TYR A 41 -3.39 4.48 -0.69
C TYR A 41 -4.71 5.03 -0.19
N GLU A 42 -5.80 4.42 -0.65
CA GLU A 42 -7.15 4.71 -0.22
C GLU A 42 -7.82 3.44 0.30
N TYR A 43 -8.28 3.46 1.55
CA TYR A 43 -9.22 2.48 2.07
C TYR A 43 -10.61 3.11 2.15
N SER A 44 -11.57 2.49 1.48
CA SER A 44 -12.99 2.84 1.59
C SER A 44 -13.73 1.80 2.42
N LYS A 45 -14.23 2.22 3.58
CA LYS A 45 -15.04 1.38 4.46
C LYS A 45 -16.37 0.98 3.83
N ALA A 46 -17.01 1.90 3.10
CA ALA A 46 -18.31 1.66 2.48
C ALA A 46 -18.28 0.51 1.47
N PHE A 47 -17.13 0.31 0.81
CA PHE A 47 -16.95 -0.72 -0.21
C PHE A 47 -16.00 -1.86 0.19
N ASP A 48 -15.38 -1.77 1.37
CA ASP A 48 -14.34 -2.69 1.85
C ASP A 48 -13.23 -2.89 0.81
N LYS A 49 -12.72 -1.78 0.28
CA LYS A 49 -11.73 -1.74 -0.80
C LYS A 49 -10.46 -1.00 -0.40
N ASP A 50 -9.35 -1.57 -0.83
CA ASP A 50 -8.00 -1.04 -0.71
C ASP A 50 -7.53 -0.70 -2.12
N GLU A 51 -7.20 0.56 -2.39
CA GLU A 51 -6.74 1.03 -3.69
C GLU A 51 -5.39 1.71 -3.57
N LEU A 52 -4.55 1.55 -4.59
CA LEU A 52 -3.30 2.26 -4.76
C LEU A 52 -3.36 3.04 -6.07
N ARG A 53 -3.19 4.37 -5.99
CA ARG A 53 -3.20 5.28 -7.13
C ARG A 53 -1.83 5.92 -7.33
N PHE A 54 -1.34 5.94 -8.55
CA PHE A 54 -0.05 6.53 -8.90
C PHE A 54 -0.23 7.93 -9.49
N GLY A 55 0.85 8.71 -9.51
CA GLY A 55 0.84 10.10 -9.99
C GLY A 55 0.55 10.27 -11.48
N ASP A 56 0.61 9.20 -12.28
CA ASP A 56 0.22 9.18 -13.69
C ASP A 56 -1.29 8.91 -13.89
N GLY A 57 -2.05 8.77 -12.78
CA GLY A 57 -3.47 8.46 -12.80
C GLY A 57 -3.78 6.97 -12.94
N SER A 58 -2.77 6.11 -13.09
CA SER A 58 -2.96 4.67 -13.04
C SER A 58 -3.26 4.21 -11.62
N TRP A 59 -3.99 3.09 -11.50
CA TRP A 59 -4.38 2.57 -10.19
C TRP A 59 -4.56 1.06 -10.22
N GLN A 60 -4.57 0.46 -9.03
CA GLN A 60 -5.04 -0.91 -8.81
C GLN A 60 -5.72 -1.06 -7.47
N ARG A 61 -6.55 -2.09 -7.38
CA ARG A 61 -6.97 -2.63 -6.10
C ARG A 61 -5.83 -3.44 -5.48
N LEU A 62 -5.51 -3.17 -4.22
CA LEU A 62 -4.60 -4.00 -3.43
C LEU A 62 -5.34 -5.22 -2.86
N ILE A 63 -4.68 -6.37 -2.94
CA ILE A 63 -5.12 -7.60 -2.26
C ILE A 63 -4.23 -7.88 -1.04
N PRO A 64 -4.70 -8.65 -0.03
CA PRO A 64 -3.93 -8.96 1.18
C PRO A 64 -2.49 -9.42 0.93
N ALA A 65 -2.25 -10.18 -0.14
CA ALA A 65 -0.93 -10.69 -0.50
C ALA A 65 0.07 -9.61 -0.97
N GLN A 66 -0.40 -8.42 -1.35
CA GLN A 66 0.43 -7.32 -1.85
C GLN A 66 0.81 -6.30 -0.77
N PHE A 67 0.17 -6.34 0.40
CA PHE A 67 0.51 -5.43 1.50
C PHE A 67 1.96 -5.56 2.02
N PRO A 68 2.62 -6.74 1.97
CA PRO A 68 4.06 -6.81 2.27
C PRO A 68 4.94 -6.01 1.29
N ASP A 69 4.45 -5.72 0.08
CA ASP A 69 5.17 -4.97 -0.95
C ASP A 69 5.02 -3.45 -0.81
N VAL A 70 4.18 -2.98 0.12
CA VAL A 70 3.93 -1.55 0.36
C VAL A 70 4.17 -1.17 1.81
N ILE A 71 4.64 0.05 2.02
CA ILE A 71 4.76 0.68 3.34
C ILE A 71 3.78 1.84 3.35
N LEU A 72 2.77 1.74 4.21
CA LEU A 72 1.77 2.80 4.39
C LEU A 72 2.32 3.82 5.40
N LEU A 73 2.40 5.08 4.99
CA LEU A 73 2.87 6.19 5.82
C LEU A 73 1.70 6.74 6.65
N THR A 74 1.24 5.95 7.62
CA THR A 74 0.18 6.35 8.55
C THR A 74 0.72 7.09 9.78
N ASP A 75 2.01 6.94 10.08
CA ASP A 75 2.68 7.41 11.30
C ASP A 75 3.70 8.53 11.00
N ASP A 76 4.31 9.10 12.04
CA ASP A 76 5.29 10.18 11.93
C ASP A 76 6.69 9.68 11.48
N GLY A 77 7.41 10.50 10.71
CA GLY A 77 8.34 10.06 9.65
C GLY A 77 9.64 9.28 9.98
N THR A 78 10.11 9.15 11.22
CA THR A 78 11.43 8.49 11.48
C THR A 78 11.36 6.97 11.38
N GLU A 79 10.38 6.34 12.03
CA GLU A 79 10.18 4.88 12.01
C GLU A 79 9.85 4.38 10.59
N LEU A 80 9.19 5.23 9.80
CA LEU A 80 8.87 4.96 8.40
C LEU A 80 10.09 4.92 7.49
N VAL A 81 11.08 5.77 7.74
CA VAL A 81 12.33 5.79 6.97
C VAL A 81 13.11 4.51 7.21
N GLU A 82 13.20 4.04 8.45
CA GLU A 82 13.93 2.80 8.78
C GLU A 82 13.30 1.56 8.10
N ARG A 83 11.95 1.44 8.14
CA ARG A 83 11.20 0.34 7.52
C ARG A 83 11.35 0.23 5.99
N LEU A 84 11.81 1.28 5.31
CA LEU A 84 12.06 1.25 3.86
C LEU A 84 13.32 0.48 3.47
N PHE A 85 14.30 0.42 4.36
CA PHE A 85 15.63 -0.12 4.07
C PHE A 85 15.86 -1.52 4.66
N ASP A 86 14.91 -2.02 5.45
CA ASP A 86 14.83 -3.40 5.95
C ASP A 86 14.00 -4.34 5.02
#